data_AF-A0A1B2EXY4-F1
#
_entry.id   AF-A0A1B2EXY4-F1
#
_cell.length_a   1.000
_cell.length_b   1.000
_cell.length_c   1.000
_cell.angle_alpha   90.00
_cell.angle_beta   90.00
_cell.angle_gamma   90.00
#
_symmetry.space_group_name_H-M   'P 1'
#
loop_
_entity.id
_entity.type
_entity.pdbx_description
1 polymer ?
#
loop_
_entity_poly.entity_id
_entity_poly.type
_entity_poly.pdbx_seq_one_letter_code
_entity_poly.pdbx_strand_id
1 'polypeptide(L)'
;MALRADAPDRWFTDELTGGRVRHLFVVRGRLISAYYLFETALQQACRNAGLVDASGRGTISAHRFRHTLGTQLAERGAKLDTIMSVLGHQSPGMSMVYARISDPEVLRDYQTVLGPGALIAGPGAEAVRSGTLSADAIDWLKANFLKTELELGHCLRLPEEGPCECDLYLACPRFVTTPAYASRLRERHSVELRLADDARSRDWPREVERHCAVAARIERLLADIGEDPLGG
;
A
#
# COMPACT_ATOMS: atom_id res chain seq x y z
N MET A 1 27.73 8.59 15.94
CA MET A 1 28.00 7.31 15.26
C MET A 1 29.36 6.75 15.69
N ALA A 2 29.57 6.53 17.00
CA ALA A 2 30.91 6.35 17.60
C ALA A 2 31.17 4.92 18.14
N LEU A 3 30.32 3.94 17.82
CA LEU A 3 30.37 2.61 18.44
C LEU A 3 31.64 1.78 18.12
N ARG A 4 32.47 2.20 17.15
CA ARG A 4 33.67 1.45 16.71
C ARG A 4 34.83 2.35 16.24
N ALA A 5 34.96 3.57 16.75
CA ALA A 5 36.00 4.49 16.31
C ALA A 5 37.42 3.88 16.46
N ASP A 6 37.67 3.21 17.58
CA ASP A 6 38.99 2.66 17.93
C ASP A 6 39.16 1.17 17.58
N ALA A 7 38.19 0.55 16.90
CA ALA A 7 38.33 -0.86 16.50
C ALA A 7 39.46 -0.99 15.46
N PRO A 8 40.33 -2.02 15.49
CA PRO A 8 41.44 -2.17 14.55
C PRO A 8 41.02 -2.69 13.16
N ASP A 9 39.73 -2.61 12.84
CA ASP A 9 39.13 -3.27 11.69
C ASP A 9 39.43 -2.53 10.38
N ARG A 10 39.69 -3.30 9.32
CA ARG A 10 39.92 -2.80 7.96
C ARG A 10 38.66 -2.20 7.37
N TRP A 11 38.84 -1.24 6.46
CA TRP A 11 37.78 -0.70 5.63
C TRP A 11 37.35 -1.75 4.61
N PHE A 12 36.04 -1.92 4.46
CA PHE A 12 35.45 -2.75 3.41
C PHE A 12 34.82 -1.84 2.35
N THR A 13 34.75 -2.32 1.12
CA THR A 13 34.00 -1.65 0.07
C THR A 13 32.54 -2.06 0.20
N ASP A 14 31.66 -1.08 0.36
CA ASP A 14 30.21 -1.30 0.39
C ASP A 14 29.72 -1.66 -1.02
N GLU A 15 29.02 -2.78 -1.16
CA GLU A 15 28.59 -3.30 -2.46
C GLU A 15 27.48 -2.44 -3.11
N LEU A 16 26.72 -1.68 -2.33
CA LEU A 16 25.62 -0.83 -2.81
C LEU A 16 26.09 0.56 -3.24
N THR A 17 27.03 1.14 -2.51
CA THR A 17 27.48 2.53 -2.68
C THR A 17 28.89 2.65 -3.24
N GLY A 18 29.68 1.58 -3.26
CA GLY A 18 31.09 1.57 -3.64
C GLY A 18 32.01 2.32 -2.65
N GLY A 19 31.45 2.87 -1.57
CA GLY A 19 32.17 3.63 -0.57
C GLY A 19 32.98 2.73 0.37
N ARG A 20 34.05 3.28 0.95
CA ARG A 20 34.77 2.61 2.05
C ARG A 20 34.00 2.81 3.34
N VAL A 21 33.52 1.72 3.93
CA VAL A 21 32.75 1.73 5.17
C VAL A 21 33.37 0.82 6.23
N ARG A 22 33.03 1.10 7.50
CA ARG A 22 33.35 0.22 8.63
C ARG A 22 32.06 -0.47 9.06
N HIS A 23 31.96 -1.78 8.85
CA HIS A 23 30.78 -2.53 9.26
C HIS A 23 30.72 -2.69 10.78
N LEU A 24 29.51 -2.66 11.33
CA LEU A 24 29.27 -2.78 12.77
C LEU A 24 29.60 -4.19 13.30
N PHE A 25 29.36 -5.22 12.49
CA PHE A 25 29.49 -6.63 12.87
C PHE A 25 30.65 -7.30 12.13
N VAL A 26 31.84 -7.24 12.73
CA VAL A 26 33.08 -7.84 12.22
C VAL A 26 33.70 -8.70 13.31
N VAL A 27 34.09 -9.93 12.98
CA VAL A 27 34.82 -10.83 13.88
C VAL A 27 36.14 -11.20 13.21
N ARG A 28 37.25 -10.94 13.91
CA ARG A 28 38.63 -11.22 13.43
C ARG A 28 38.90 -10.65 12.02
N GLY A 29 38.44 -9.42 11.77
CA GLY A 29 38.65 -8.73 10.50
C GLY A 29 37.87 -9.29 9.31
N ARG A 30 36.86 -10.15 9.54
CA ARG A 30 35.94 -10.66 8.52
C ARG A 30 34.50 -10.28 8.84
N LEU A 31 33.71 -10.03 7.80
CA LEU A 31 32.27 -9.88 7.92
C LEU A 31 31.67 -11.17 8.47
N ILE A 32 30.82 -11.04 9.48
CA ILE A 32 30.04 -12.17 9.98
C ILE A 32 28.95 -12.45 8.93
N SER A 33 28.75 -13.73 8.56
CA SER A 33 27.62 -14.08 7.70
C SER A 33 26.29 -13.75 8.38
N ALA A 34 25.26 -13.43 7.61
CA ALA A 34 23.92 -13.19 8.16
C ALA A 34 23.44 -14.37 9.04
N TYR A 35 23.77 -15.60 8.64
CA TYR A 35 23.52 -16.80 9.44
C TYR A 35 24.18 -16.73 10.82
N TYR A 36 25.49 -16.46 10.90
CA TYR A 36 26.17 -16.41 12.20
C TYR A 36 25.77 -15.19 13.05
N LEU A 37 25.48 -14.07 12.40
CA LEU A 37 25.08 -12.83 13.07
C LEU A 37 23.74 -13.01 13.78
N PHE A 38 22.78 -13.65 13.10
CA PHE A 38 21.44 -13.81 13.63
C PHE A 38 21.25 -15.16 14.30
N GLU A 39 21.42 -16.29 13.61
CA GLU A 39 21.11 -17.61 14.19
C GLU A 39 21.95 -17.92 15.42
N THR A 40 23.29 -17.85 15.34
CA THR A 40 24.13 -18.26 16.48
C THR A 40 23.87 -17.42 17.73
N ALA A 41 23.75 -16.11 17.56
CA ALA A 41 23.46 -15.19 18.65
C ALA A 41 22.04 -15.40 19.22
N LEU A 42 21.04 -15.56 18.36
CA LEU A 42 19.66 -15.85 18.77
C LEU A 42 19.52 -17.20 19.46
N GLN A 43 20.21 -18.23 18.97
CA GLN A 43 20.27 -19.55 19.58
C GLN A 43 20.83 -19.47 21.00
N GLN A 44 21.92 -18.71 21.18
CA GLN A 44 22.52 -18.51 22.49
C GLN A 44 21.60 -17.72 23.42
N ALA A 45 20.98 -16.64 22.92
CA ALA A 45 20.01 -15.87 23.69
C ALA A 45 18.81 -16.74 24.11
N CYS A 46 18.28 -17.58 23.22
CA CYS A 46 17.21 -18.52 23.52
C CYS A 46 17.61 -19.51 24.60
N ARG A 47 18.81 -20.10 24.51
CA ARG A 47 19.34 -21.00 25.56
C ARG A 47 19.42 -20.30 26.92
N ASN A 48 19.97 -19.10 26.95
CA ASN A 48 20.11 -18.32 28.19
C ASN A 48 18.75 -17.93 28.79
N ALA A 49 17.75 -17.68 27.95
CA ALA A 49 16.39 -17.32 28.37
C ALA A 49 15.47 -18.54 28.62
N GLY A 50 15.97 -19.77 28.44
CA GLY A 50 15.15 -20.99 28.56
C GLY A 50 14.13 -21.20 27.44
N LEU A 51 14.24 -20.47 26.32
CA LEU A 51 13.32 -20.53 25.17
C LEU A 51 13.76 -21.59 24.16
N VAL A 52 13.93 -22.82 24.62
CA VAL A 52 14.38 -23.95 23.80
C VAL A 52 13.32 -25.06 23.70
N ASP A 53 13.30 -25.77 22.58
CA ASP A 53 12.46 -26.95 22.40
C ASP A 53 13.02 -28.19 23.12
N ALA A 54 12.33 -29.32 23.01
CA ALA A 54 12.73 -30.60 23.61
C ALA A 54 14.11 -31.11 23.11
N SER A 55 14.61 -30.58 22.00
CA SER A 55 15.94 -30.90 21.44
C SER A 55 17.02 -29.86 21.80
N GLY A 56 16.67 -28.84 22.59
CA GLY A 56 17.59 -27.75 22.98
C GLY A 56 17.80 -26.69 21.89
N ARG A 57 16.98 -26.68 20.82
CA ARG A 57 17.05 -25.65 19.78
C ARG A 57 16.25 -24.42 20.18
N GLY A 58 16.76 -23.24 19.85
CA GLY A 58 16.07 -21.97 20.11
C GLY A 58 14.73 -21.91 19.38
N THR A 59 13.68 -21.52 20.09
CA THR A 59 12.30 -21.45 19.56
C THR A 59 11.98 -20.13 18.85
N ILE A 60 12.89 -19.14 18.95
CA ILE A 60 12.74 -17.80 18.38
C ILE A 60 13.79 -17.56 17.29
N SER A 61 13.31 -17.11 16.13
CA SER A 61 14.14 -16.71 14.99
C SER A 61 14.11 -15.20 14.78
N ALA A 62 15.03 -14.68 13.96
CA ALA A 62 15.03 -13.26 13.56
C ALA A 62 13.71 -12.86 12.88
N HIS A 63 13.13 -13.77 12.08
CA HIS A 63 11.82 -13.56 11.47
C HIS A 63 10.70 -13.43 12.51
N ARG A 64 10.70 -14.28 13.55
CA ARG A 64 9.73 -14.16 14.66
C ARG A 64 9.89 -12.86 15.45
N PHE A 65 11.12 -12.39 15.66
CA PHE A 65 11.36 -11.07 16.26
C PHE A 65 10.76 -9.94 15.41
N ARG A 66 11.02 -9.95 14.09
CA ARG A 66 10.45 -8.98 13.14
C ARG A 66 8.92 -9.00 13.18
N HIS A 67 8.32 -10.20 13.22
CA HIS A 67 6.87 -10.36 13.31
C HIS A 67 6.29 -9.82 14.62
N THR A 68 6.95 -10.12 15.75
CA THR A 68 6.53 -9.63 17.07
C THR A 68 6.58 -8.10 17.13
N LEU A 69 7.65 -7.50 16.62
CA LEU A 69 7.78 -6.04 16.56
C LEU A 69 6.68 -5.41 15.68
N GLY A 70 6.44 -5.96 14.50
CA GLY A 70 5.37 -5.50 13.61
C GLY A 70 3.98 -5.59 14.25
N THR A 71 3.72 -6.70 14.95
CA THR A 71 2.46 -6.92 15.68
C THR A 71 2.28 -5.90 16.81
N GLN A 72 3.32 -5.67 17.63
CA GLN A 72 3.26 -4.71 18.73
C GLN A 72 3.07 -3.26 18.26
N LEU A 73 3.69 -2.89 17.13
CA LEU A 73 3.47 -1.59 16.52
C LEU A 73 1.99 -1.45 16.10
N ALA A 74 1.44 -2.48 15.47
CA ALA A 74 0.05 -2.49 15.03
C ALA A 74 -0.94 -2.44 16.19
N GLU A 75 -0.73 -3.23 17.24
CA GLU A 75 -1.55 -3.25 18.47
C GLU A 75 -1.56 -1.88 19.17
N ARG A 76 -0.49 -1.10 19.01
CA ARG A 76 -0.38 0.27 19.55
C ARG A 76 -0.90 1.35 18.58
N GLY A 77 -1.56 0.95 17.50
CA GLY A 77 -2.16 1.86 16.53
C GLY A 77 -1.17 2.56 15.60
N ALA A 78 0.05 2.03 15.43
CA ALA A 78 0.98 2.58 14.45
C ALA A 78 0.40 2.39 13.03
N LYS A 79 0.40 3.45 12.23
CA LYS A 79 -0.06 3.41 10.83
C LYS A 79 0.79 2.44 10.00
N LEU A 80 0.20 1.89 8.94
CA LEU A 80 0.84 0.87 8.10
C LEU A 80 2.18 1.34 7.50
N ASP A 81 2.27 2.61 7.10
CA ASP A 81 3.50 3.24 6.58
C ASP A 81 4.62 3.31 7.62
N THR A 82 4.27 3.55 8.89
CA THR A 82 5.20 3.54 10.03
C THR A 82 5.72 2.12 10.26
N ILE A 83 4.83 1.13 10.24
CA ILE A 83 5.23 -0.29 10.37
C ILE A 83 6.16 -0.69 9.22
N MET A 84 5.83 -0.30 7.98
CA MET A 84 6.68 -0.55 6.82
C MET A 84 8.06 0.10 6.98
N SER A 85 8.13 1.35 7.42
CA SER A 85 9.39 2.06 7.63
C SER A 85 10.26 1.38 8.68
N VAL A 86 9.70 1.02 9.83
CA VAL A 86 10.44 0.36 10.93
C VAL A 86 10.95 -1.02 10.52
N LEU A 87 10.15 -1.77 9.76
CA LEU A 87 10.56 -3.08 9.28
C LEU A 87 11.47 -2.98 8.04
N GLY A 88 11.43 -1.90 7.28
CA GLY A 88 12.11 -1.78 5.99
C GLY A 88 11.41 -2.60 4.90
N HIS A 89 10.07 -2.57 4.86
CA HIS A 89 9.28 -3.15 3.77
C HIS A 89 9.17 -2.18 2.61
N GLN A 90 9.48 -2.66 1.41
CA GLN A 90 9.43 -1.88 0.18
C GLN A 90 8.01 -1.81 -0.40
N SER A 91 7.14 -2.75 -0.03
CA SER A 91 5.72 -2.74 -0.40
C SER A 91 4.86 -3.14 0.82
N PRO A 92 3.64 -2.62 0.94
CA PRO A 92 2.75 -2.93 2.05
C PRO A 92 2.18 -4.33 1.91
N GLY A 93 2.27 -4.99 0.75
CA GLY A 93 2.06 -6.43 0.65
C GLY A 93 2.81 -7.20 1.73
N MET A 94 4.06 -6.79 2.02
CA MET A 94 4.88 -7.38 3.09
C MET A 94 4.41 -7.02 4.51
N SER A 95 3.63 -5.95 4.68
CA SER A 95 3.09 -5.46 5.96
C SER A 95 1.59 -5.71 6.14
N MET A 96 0.85 -6.19 5.13
CA MET A 96 -0.62 -6.31 5.19
C MET A 96 -1.09 -7.22 6.33
N VAL A 97 -0.25 -8.19 6.74
CA VAL A 97 -0.51 -9.04 7.91
C VAL A 97 -0.72 -8.23 9.19
N TYR A 98 -0.11 -7.04 9.30
CA TYR A 98 -0.26 -6.13 10.44
C TYR A 98 -1.42 -5.14 10.25
N ALA A 99 -1.80 -4.83 9.01
CA ALA A 99 -2.86 -3.88 8.70
C ALA A 99 -4.20 -4.27 9.34
N ARG A 100 -4.49 -5.57 9.46
CA ARG A 100 -5.70 -6.06 10.14
C ARG A 100 -5.82 -5.57 11.59
N ILE A 101 -4.70 -5.35 12.26
CA ILE A 101 -4.63 -4.95 13.67
C ILE A 101 -4.53 -3.42 13.77
N SER A 102 -3.69 -2.80 12.94
CA SER A 102 -3.45 -1.35 13.02
C SER A 102 -4.55 -0.51 12.38
N ASP A 103 -5.09 -0.96 11.25
CA ASP A 103 -5.94 -0.16 10.38
C ASP A 103 -6.79 -1.06 9.44
N PRO A 104 -7.92 -1.59 9.95
CA PRO A 104 -8.77 -2.50 9.19
C PRO A 104 -9.40 -1.87 7.93
N GLU A 105 -9.56 -0.55 7.90
CA GLU A 105 -10.07 0.17 6.72
C GLU A 105 -9.03 0.16 5.61
N VAL A 106 -7.76 0.47 5.92
CA VAL A 106 -6.65 0.35 4.97
C VAL A 106 -6.54 -1.06 4.38
N LEU A 107 -6.73 -2.10 5.21
CA LEU A 107 -6.74 -3.47 4.72
C LEU A 107 -7.90 -3.75 3.76
N ARG A 108 -9.11 -3.27 4.09
CA ARG A 108 -10.30 -3.42 3.25
C ARG A 108 -10.11 -2.71 1.92
N ASP A 109 -9.65 -1.46 1.96
CA ASP A 109 -9.40 -0.61 0.80
C ASP A 109 -8.36 -1.25 -0.12
N TYR A 110 -7.25 -1.72 0.45
CA TYR A 110 -6.23 -2.48 -0.27
C TYR A 110 -6.79 -3.73 -0.95
N GLN A 111 -7.56 -4.56 -0.23
CA GLN A 111 -8.13 -5.79 -0.76
C GLN A 111 -9.18 -5.54 -1.85
N THR A 112 -9.95 -4.47 -1.71
CA THR A 112 -11.01 -4.12 -2.66
C THR A 112 -10.42 -3.69 -4.00
N VAL A 113 -9.18 -3.17 -4.04
CA VAL A 113 -8.59 -2.65 -5.28
C VAL A 113 -7.54 -3.58 -5.87
N LEU A 114 -6.71 -4.18 -5.02
CA LEU A 114 -5.53 -4.94 -5.43
C LEU A 114 -5.60 -6.41 -5.00
N GLY A 115 -6.69 -6.82 -4.34
CA GLY A 115 -6.91 -8.20 -3.94
C GLY A 115 -7.32 -9.10 -5.11
N PRO A 116 -7.05 -10.42 -5.03
CA PRO A 116 -7.56 -11.37 -6.01
C PRO A 116 -9.10 -11.31 -6.07
N GLY A 117 -9.67 -11.07 -7.26
CA GLY A 117 -11.13 -10.96 -7.46
C GLY A 117 -11.73 -9.59 -7.12
N ALA A 118 -10.91 -8.57 -6.88
CA ALA A 118 -11.34 -7.18 -6.73
C ALA A 118 -12.22 -6.70 -7.90
N LEU A 119 -13.47 -6.33 -7.62
CA LEU A 119 -14.32 -5.61 -8.58
C LEU A 119 -13.88 -4.15 -8.66
N ILE A 120 -13.25 -3.80 -9.79
CA ILE A 120 -12.73 -2.47 -10.07
C ILE A 120 -13.33 -1.94 -11.38
N ALA A 121 -13.72 -0.67 -11.38
CA ALA A 121 -14.25 0.02 -12.55
C ALA A 121 -13.52 1.33 -12.82
N GLY A 122 -13.76 1.91 -13.99
CA GLY A 122 -13.11 3.13 -14.46
C GLY A 122 -12.04 2.87 -15.52
N PRO A 123 -11.59 3.93 -16.23
CA PRO A 123 -10.67 3.78 -17.36
C PRO A 123 -9.35 3.07 -17.01
N GLY A 124 -8.88 3.23 -15.76
CA GLY A 124 -7.66 2.57 -15.28
C GLY A 124 -7.84 1.10 -14.91
N ALA A 125 -9.08 0.60 -14.83
CA ALA A 125 -9.35 -0.75 -14.36
C ALA A 125 -8.77 -1.82 -15.30
N GLU A 126 -8.71 -1.52 -16.59
CA GLU A 126 -8.14 -2.45 -17.57
C GLU A 126 -6.64 -2.68 -17.36
N ALA A 127 -5.87 -1.64 -17.03
CA ALA A 127 -4.44 -1.77 -16.75
C ALA A 127 -4.16 -2.72 -15.57
N VAL A 128 -5.06 -2.71 -14.58
CA VAL A 128 -4.99 -3.59 -13.42
C VAL A 128 -5.42 -5.02 -13.77
N ARG A 129 -6.55 -5.20 -14.46
CA ARG A 129 -7.07 -6.53 -14.84
C ARG A 129 -6.20 -7.27 -15.86
N SER A 130 -5.67 -6.57 -16.85
CA SER A 130 -4.84 -7.14 -17.91
C SER A 130 -3.42 -7.49 -17.45
N GLY A 131 -3.04 -7.13 -16.21
CA GLY A 131 -1.68 -7.32 -15.71
C GLY A 131 -0.63 -6.49 -16.49
N THR A 132 -1.07 -5.44 -17.19
CA THR A 132 -0.19 -4.57 -17.98
C THR A 132 0.67 -3.65 -17.09
N LEU A 133 0.33 -3.53 -15.80
CA LEU A 133 1.16 -2.86 -14.81
C LEU A 133 2.42 -3.69 -14.53
N SER A 134 3.59 -3.04 -14.53
CA SER A 134 4.82 -3.68 -14.09
C SER A 134 4.73 -4.14 -12.64
N ALA A 135 5.54 -5.14 -12.26
CA ALA A 135 5.62 -5.59 -10.86
C ALA A 135 5.92 -4.42 -9.90
N ASP A 136 6.81 -3.51 -10.31
CA ASP A 136 7.16 -2.31 -9.56
C ASP A 136 5.97 -1.33 -9.45
N ALA A 137 5.19 -1.16 -10.53
CA ALA A 137 3.98 -0.33 -10.50
C ALA A 137 2.90 -0.92 -9.59
N ILE A 138 2.76 -2.25 -9.59
CA ILE A 138 1.84 -2.96 -8.68
C ILE A 138 2.32 -2.79 -7.23
N ASP A 139 3.60 -3.00 -6.96
CA ASP A 139 4.15 -2.88 -5.60
C ASP A 139 4.13 -1.43 -5.09
N TRP A 140 4.28 -0.47 -5.99
CA TRP A 140 4.06 0.94 -5.69
C TRP A 140 2.58 1.26 -5.42
N LEU A 141 1.65 0.78 -6.24
CA LEU A 141 0.22 0.98 -6.05
C LEU A 141 -0.22 0.40 -4.71
N LYS A 142 0.27 -0.80 -4.39
CA LYS A 142 0.13 -1.39 -3.07
C LYS A 142 0.61 -0.38 -2.01
N ALA A 143 1.83 0.16 -2.15
CA ALA A 143 2.50 1.09 -1.22
C ALA A 143 1.87 2.44 -1.02
N ASN A 144 1.16 2.95 -2.01
CA ASN A 144 0.70 4.33 -2.01
C ASN A 144 -0.79 4.44 -2.30
N PHE A 145 -1.52 3.33 -2.27
CA PHE A 145 -2.96 3.28 -2.53
C PHE A 145 -3.76 4.33 -1.74
N LEU A 146 -3.42 4.51 -0.46
CA LEU A 146 -4.03 5.52 0.41
C LEU A 146 -3.69 6.96 -0.02
N LYS A 147 -2.49 7.18 -0.54
CA LYS A 147 -2.03 8.51 -0.99
C LYS A 147 -2.60 8.89 -2.34
N THR A 148 -3.30 7.98 -3.02
CA THR A 148 -3.93 8.23 -4.31
C THR A 148 -5.45 8.31 -4.23
N GLU A 149 -6.02 8.40 -3.01
CA GLU A 149 -7.45 8.63 -2.80
C GLU A 149 -7.93 9.88 -3.56
N LEU A 150 -9.11 9.76 -4.16
CA LEU A 150 -9.90 10.80 -4.76
C LEU A 150 -11.32 10.68 -4.19
N GLU A 151 -12.12 11.73 -4.35
CA GLU A 151 -13.48 11.78 -3.80
C GLU A 151 -14.33 10.54 -4.13
N LEU A 152 -14.23 10.00 -5.35
CA LEU A 152 -15.03 8.87 -5.83
C LEU A 152 -14.21 7.63 -6.21
N GLY A 153 -12.94 7.54 -5.79
CA GLY A 153 -12.09 6.41 -6.14
C GLY A 153 -10.61 6.68 -5.91
N HIS A 154 -9.75 6.16 -6.78
CA HIS A 154 -8.30 6.30 -6.67
C HIS A 154 -7.64 6.62 -8.00
N CYS A 155 -6.48 7.25 -7.92
CA CYS A 155 -5.60 7.50 -9.05
C CYS A 155 -4.51 6.42 -9.13
N LEU A 156 -4.36 5.77 -10.28
CA LEU A 156 -3.30 4.80 -10.52
C LEU A 156 -1.96 5.44 -10.94
N ARG A 157 -1.87 6.76 -10.94
CA ARG A 157 -0.68 7.52 -11.36
C ARG A 157 0.55 7.10 -10.56
N LEU A 158 1.65 6.81 -11.24
CA LEU A 158 2.94 6.48 -10.66
C LEU A 158 3.71 7.77 -10.30
N PRO A 159 4.71 7.71 -9.39
CA PRO A 159 5.48 8.88 -8.98
C PRO A 159 6.21 9.57 -10.13
N GLU A 160 6.71 8.78 -11.09
CA GLU A 160 7.51 9.28 -12.21
C GLU A 160 6.69 10.15 -13.15
N GLU A 161 5.36 9.98 -13.15
CA GLU A 161 4.44 10.79 -13.95
C GLU A 161 4.31 12.23 -13.41
N GLY A 162 4.81 12.54 -12.20
CA GLY A 162 4.74 13.89 -11.62
C GLY A 162 3.30 14.33 -11.29
N PRO A 163 3.09 15.46 -10.58
CA PRO A 163 1.76 15.87 -10.13
C PRO A 163 0.75 16.02 -11.30
N CYS A 164 -0.51 15.63 -11.08
CA CYS A 164 -1.62 15.86 -12.02
C CYS A 164 -2.64 16.80 -11.40
N GLU A 165 -3.09 17.79 -12.18
CA GLU A 165 -4.16 18.73 -11.82
C GLU A 165 -5.42 18.43 -12.64
N CYS A 166 -5.82 17.16 -12.64
CA CYS A 166 -6.95 16.70 -13.42
C CYS A 166 -8.28 16.92 -12.66
N ASP A 167 -8.97 18.03 -12.95
CA ASP A 167 -10.28 18.39 -12.34
C ASP A 167 -11.39 17.38 -12.66
N LEU A 168 -11.33 16.72 -13.83
CA LEU A 168 -12.35 15.79 -14.30
C LEU A 168 -11.86 14.33 -14.24
N TYR A 169 -11.58 13.84 -13.04
CA TYR A 169 -10.95 12.53 -12.83
C TYR A 169 -11.79 11.33 -13.31
N LEU A 170 -13.13 11.44 -13.40
CA LEU A 170 -13.99 10.33 -13.87
C LEU A 170 -13.70 9.89 -15.32
N ALA A 171 -13.06 10.74 -16.12
CA ALA A 171 -12.62 10.42 -17.48
C ALA A 171 -11.11 10.14 -17.58
N CYS A 172 -10.36 10.32 -16.50
CA CYS A 172 -8.92 10.12 -16.49
C CYS A 172 -8.58 8.64 -16.73
N PRO A 173 -7.63 8.32 -17.64
CA PRO A 173 -7.14 6.95 -17.85
C PRO A 173 -6.57 6.27 -16.61
N ARG A 174 -6.21 7.04 -15.57
CA ARG A 174 -5.66 6.53 -14.32
C ARG A 174 -6.73 6.35 -13.24
N PHE A 175 -7.97 6.76 -13.47
CA PHE A 175 -9.02 6.65 -12.46
C PHE A 175 -9.55 5.22 -12.35
N VAL A 176 -9.66 4.76 -11.09
CA VAL A 176 -10.38 3.54 -10.74
C VAL A 176 -11.32 3.80 -9.57
N THR A 177 -12.41 3.05 -9.50
CA THR A 177 -13.34 3.03 -8.37
C THR A 177 -13.71 1.59 -8.00
N THR A 178 -14.29 1.43 -6.82
CA THR A 178 -14.62 0.13 -6.23
C THR A 178 -15.96 0.17 -5.48
N PRO A 179 -16.53 -0.99 -5.10
CA PRO A 179 -17.76 -1.05 -4.30
C PRO A 179 -17.73 -0.21 -3.03
N ALA A 180 -16.55 0.03 -2.43
CA ALA A 180 -16.40 0.89 -1.26
C ALA A 180 -16.87 2.35 -1.51
N TYR A 181 -16.82 2.81 -2.76
CA TYR A 181 -17.26 4.15 -3.18
C TYR A 181 -18.70 4.18 -3.68
N ALA A 182 -19.43 3.06 -3.68
CA ALA A 182 -20.77 2.99 -4.25
C ALA A 182 -21.74 4.02 -3.64
N SER A 183 -21.68 4.23 -2.32
CA SER A 183 -22.49 5.25 -1.64
C SER A 183 -22.18 6.66 -2.12
N ARG A 184 -20.90 7.06 -2.17
CA ARG A 184 -20.47 8.38 -2.66
C ARG A 184 -20.81 8.57 -4.15
N LEU A 185 -20.67 7.52 -4.96
CA LEU A 185 -21.06 7.52 -6.36
C LEU A 185 -22.57 7.80 -6.53
N ARG A 186 -23.44 7.11 -5.77
CA ARG A 186 -24.89 7.37 -5.78
C ARG A 186 -25.25 8.79 -5.34
N GLU A 187 -24.58 9.29 -4.30
CA GLU A 187 -24.78 10.66 -3.84
C GLU A 187 -24.41 11.66 -4.93
N ARG A 188 -23.24 11.49 -5.56
CA ARG A 188 -22.83 12.36 -6.67
C ARG A 188 -23.78 12.25 -7.86
N HIS A 189 -24.21 11.05 -8.23
CA HIS A 189 -25.21 10.84 -9.29
C HIS A 189 -26.49 11.61 -9.02
N SER A 190 -27.00 11.53 -7.80
CA SER A 190 -28.18 12.28 -7.37
C SER A 190 -27.98 13.80 -7.46
N VAL A 191 -26.79 14.30 -7.13
CA VAL A 191 -26.43 15.72 -7.30
C VAL A 191 -26.47 16.12 -8.77
N GLU A 192 -25.86 15.33 -9.66
CA GLU A 192 -25.82 15.62 -11.10
C GLU A 192 -27.22 15.65 -11.72
N LEU A 193 -28.12 14.74 -11.31
CA LEU A 193 -29.52 14.77 -11.77
C LEU A 193 -30.25 16.04 -11.32
N ARG A 194 -30.09 16.47 -10.07
CA ARG A 194 -30.68 17.73 -9.58
C ARG A 194 -30.16 18.95 -10.34
N LEU A 195 -28.87 18.97 -10.66
CA LEU A 195 -28.26 20.05 -11.44
C LEU A 195 -28.76 20.05 -12.89
N ALA A 196 -28.97 18.87 -13.48
CA ALA A 196 -29.59 18.75 -14.80
C ALA A 196 -31.03 19.29 -14.79
N ASP A 197 -31.83 19.00 -13.76
CA ASP A 197 -33.19 19.51 -13.62
C ASP A 197 -33.25 21.04 -13.44
N ASP A 198 -32.36 21.60 -12.61
CA ASP A 198 -32.23 23.07 -12.47
C ASP A 198 -31.85 23.71 -13.81
N ALA A 199 -30.88 23.14 -14.54
CA ALA A 199 -30.49 23.62 -15.87
C ALA A 199 -31.63 23.52 -16.90
N ARG A 200 -32.48 22.48 -16.85
CA ARG A 200 -33.69 22.38 -17.70
C ARG A 200 -34.68 23.49 -17.40
N SER A 201 -34.90 23.78 -16.12
CA SER A 201 -35.83 24.85 -15.71
C SER A 201 -35.40 26.25 -16.18
N ARG A 202 -34.11 26.43 -16.48
CA ARG A 202 -33.48 27.67 -16.94
C ARG A 202 -33.19 27.71 -18.44
N ASP A 203 -33.56 26.67 -19.17
CA ASP A 203 -33.30 26.50 -20.61
C ASP A 203 -31.80 26.56 -20.97
N TRP A 204 -30.95 25.84 -20.21
CA TRP A 204 -29.50 25.77 -20.41
C TRP A 204 -29.07 24.42 -21.01
N PRO A 205 -29.27 24.19 -22.33
CA PRO A 205 -29.14 22.86 -22.93
C PRO A 205 -27.74 22.25 -22.79
N ARG A 206 -26.67 23.05 -22.85
CA ARG A 206 -25.28 22.56 -22.69
C ARG A 206 -24.97 22.09 -21.27
N GLU A 207 -25.54 22.75 -20.26
CA GLU A 207 -25.36 22.33 -18.87
C GLU A 207 -26.16 21.06 -18.59
N VAL A 208 -27.35 20.91 -19.17
CA VAL A 208 -28.12 19.67 -19.14
C VAL A 208 -27.31 18.51 -19.73
N GLU A 209 -26.74 18.70 -20.93
CA GLU A 209 -25.86 17.71 -21.59
C GLU A 209 -24.69 17.32 -20.69
N ARG A 210 -23.99 18.30 -20.09
CA ARG A 210 -22.84 18.06 -19.22
C ARG A 210 -23.23 17.23 -18.00
N HIS A 211 -24.25 17.63 -17.25
CA HIS A 211 -24.68 16.94 -16.03
C HIS A 211 -25.21 15.53 -16.32
N CYS A 212 -25.98 15.36 -17.41
CA CYS A 212 -26.45 14.04 -17.82
C CYS A 212 -25.30 13.12 -18.25
N ALA A 213 -24.27 13.65 -18.92
CA ALA A 213 -23.09 12.86 -19.31
C ALA A 213 -22.28 12.36 -18.09
N VAL A 214 -22.17 13.18 -17.04
CA VAL A 214 -21.52 12.77 -15.78
C VAL A 214 -22.37 11.74 -15.04
N ALA A 215 -23.68 11.95 -14.91
CA ALA A 215 -24.60 10.99 -14.31
C ALA A 215 -24.53 9.62 -15.00
N ALA A 216 -24.65 9.59 -16.33
CA ALA A 216 -24.55 8.35 -17.12
C ALA A 216 -23.19 7.66 -16.98
N ARG A 217 -22.11 8.41 -16.75
CA ARG A 217 -20.79 7.83 -16.47
C ARG A 217 -20.75 7.17 -15.10
N ILE A 218 -21.33 7.79 -14.08
CA ILE A 218 -21.41 7.20 -12.74
C ILE A 218 -22.26 5.93 -12.75
N GLU A 219 -23.37 5.91 -13.51
CA GLU A 219 -24.19 4.70 -13.69
C GLU A 219 -23.39 3.53 -14.26
N ARG A 220 -22.56 3.78 -15.29
CA ARG A 220 -21.68 2.75 -15.85
C ARG A 220 -20.66 2.26 -14.83
N LEU A 221 -20.06 3.17 -14.05
CA LEU A 221 -19.11 2.79 -13.00
C LEU A 221 -19.76 1.91 -11.94
N LEU A 222 -20.99 2.24 -11.51
CA LEU A 222 -21.77 1.44 -10.56
C LEU A 222 -22.11 0.06 -11.14
N ALA A 223 -22.58 0.00 -12.40
CA ALA A 223 -22.85 -1.27 -13.06
C ALA A 223 -21.60 -2.16 -13.19
N ASP A 224 -20.45 -1.58 -13.55
CA ASP A 224 -19.18 -2.30 -13.70
C ASP A 224 -18.65 -2.87 -12.36
N ILE A 225 -19.01 -2.27 -11.22
CA ILE A 225 -18.71 -2.80 -9.88
C ILE A 225 -19.86 -3.61 -9.27
N GLY A 226 -20.90 -3.93 -10.06
CA GLY A 226 -22.03 -4.78 -9.65
C GLY A 226 -23.04 -4.11 -8.72
N GLU A 227 -23.11 -2.78 -8.73
CA GLU A 227 -23.95 -1.97 -7.85
C GLU A 227 -25.09 -1.29 -8.63
N ASP A 228 -26.28 -1.20 -8.02
CA ASP A 228 -27.43 -0.49 -8.60
C ASP A 228 -27.31 1.03 -8.35
N PRO A 229 -27.46 1.90 -9.37
CA PRO A 229 -27.57 3.35 -9.22
C PRO A 229 -28.64 3.85 -8.23
N LEU A 230 -29.75 3.12 -8.10
CA LEU A 230 -30.89 3.53 -7.27
C LEU A 230 -30.78 3.04 -5.82
N GLY A 231 -29.80 2.18 -5.52
CA GLY A 231 -29.62 1.55 -4.21
C GLY A 231 -30.57 0.37 -4.00
N GLY A 232 -30.04 -0.73 -3.47
CA GLY A 232 -30.82 -1.87 -2.98
C GLY A 232 -31.21 -1.73 -1.51
#